data_AF-A0A6P3ZBL3-F1
#
_entry.id   AF-A0A6P3ZBL3-F1
#
_cell.length_a   1.000
_cell.length_b   1.000
_cell.length_c   1.000
_cell.angle_alpha   90.00
_cell.angle_beta   90.00
_cell.angle_gamma   90.00
#
_symmetry.space_group_name_H-M   'P 1'
#
loop_
_entity.id
_entity.type
_entity.pdbx_description
1 polymer ?
#
loop_
_entity_poly.entity_id
_entity_poly.type
_entity_poly.pdbx_seq_one_letter_code
_entity_poly.pdbx_strand_id
1 'polypeptide(L)'
;MVSKTLLIQIIIFSSILLPLSSSRDYNYPAVFNFGDSNSDTGGLVAGIGFHLDPPNGHLYFKTPSGRLSDGRLIVDFLMEAMDLPFLNPYLDSIGMPSFRKGCNFAAGGSTILPAAVAASCPFTFGVQVDQFIRFKTRVLELLAKDTNIDKHLPTESSFQKGLYIIDIGQNDLTLAFYTKTLDEILAWIPTILLEVETGIKTLYDQGARNFWIHNTGPQGCYPGILSTFGTDPSKLDELACVSSNNEAAKVFNLRLHALCKKSQDQYADANIIYVDIFTIKSNLIANYSQYGFKNPKLACCGYGGPPFNFDRQIMCGQTQIINGTSVTAKACSSSTEYISWDGVHFTEAANQYVASQILTGKYSDPPFSDKMPSHLKF
;
A
#
# COMPACT_ATOMS: atom_id res chain seq x y z
N MET A 1 29.82 -73.39 8.70
CA MET A 1 28.64 -72.71 9.27
C MET A 1 29.00 -71.24 9.42
N VAL A 2 28.47 -70.40 8.52
CA VAL A 2 28.86 -68.99 8.36
C VAL A 2 28.04 -68.13 9.33
N SER A 3 28.75 -67.26 10.06
CA SER A 3 28.21 -66.34 11.07
C SER A 3 27.41 -65.21 10.42
N LYS A 4 26.26 -64.88 11.03
CA LYS A 4 25.30 -63.86 10.60
C LYS A 4 25.83 -62.46 10.88
N THR A 5 26.00 -61.63 9.85
CA THR A 5 26.21 -60.19 9.98
C THR A 5 24.85 -59.49 9.90
N LEU A 6 24.42 -58.88 11.00
CA LEU A 6 23.17 -58.10 11.08
C LEU A 6 23.50 -56.64 10.73
N LEU A 7 23.04 -56.14 9.58
CA LEU A 7 23.12 -54.73 9.22
C LEU A 7 22.01 -53.97 9.98
N ILE A 8 22.38 -53.09 10.91
CA ILE A 8 21.47 -52.13 11.54
C ILE A 8 21.49 -50.86 10.67
N GLN A 9 20.40 -50.58 9.96
CA GLN A 9 20.17 -49.29 9.31
C GLN A 9 19.69 -48.27 10.34
N ILE A 10 20.49 -47.23 10.58
CA ILE A 10 20.10 -46.05 11.37
C ILE A 10 19.32 -45.13 10.43
N ILE A 11 18.00 -45.03 10.64
CA ILE A 11 17.16 -44.03 9.98
C ILE A 11 17.30 -42.72 10.75
N ILE A 12 18.02 -41.76 10.19
CA ILE A 12 18.09 -40.39 10.70
C ILE A 12 16.80 -39.69 10.25
N PHE A 13 15.85 -39.51 11.16
CA PHE A 13 14.70 -38.63 10.95
C PHE A 13 15.22 -37.18 11.00
N SER A 14 15.38 -36.52 9.85
CA SER A 14 15.48 -35.07 9.82
C SER A 14 14.09 -34.50 10.11
N SER A 15 13.87 -34.09 11.35
CA SER A 15 12.73 -33.24 11.69
C SER A 15 12.93 -31.89 11.01
N ILE A 16 12.35 -31.73 9.82
CA ILE A 16 12.14 -30.42 9.19
C ILE A 16 11.21 -29.68 10.15
N LEU A 17 11.78 -28.80 10.98
CA LEU A 17 11.05 -27.80 11.74
C LEU A 17 10.40 -26.85 10.72
N LEU A 18 9.20 -27.19 10.26
CA LEU A 18 8.36 -26.22 9.58
C LEU A 18 8.07 -25.10 10.59
N PRO A 19 8.27 -23.82 10.23
CA PRO A 19 7.97 -22.72 11.13
C PRO A 19 6.51 -22.84 11.58
N LEU A 20 6.28 -22.82 12.90
CA LEU A 20 4.94 -22.84 13.49
C LEU A 20 4.20 -21.59 12.98
N SER A 21 3.33 -21.77 12.00
CA SER A 21 2.48 -20.69 11.54
C SER A 21 1.40 -20.45 12.58
N SER A 22 1.45 -19.29 13.24
CA SER A 22 0.41 -18.91 14.20
C SER A 22 -0.88 -18.56 13.45
N SER A 23 -2.02 -19.08 13.92
CA SER A 23 -3.32 -18.63 13.44
C SER A 23 -3.60 -17.27 14.06
N ARG A 24 -3.83 -16.24 13.23
CA ARG A 24 -4.19 -14.90 13.71
C ARG A 24 -5.70 -14.70 13.63
N ASP A 25 -6.23 -14.09 14.69
CA ASP A 25 -7.57 -13.54 14.70
C ASP A 25 -7.47 -12.08 14.22
N TYR A 26 -8.17 -11.75 13.14
CA TYR A 26 -8.20 -10.41 12.53
C TYR A 26 -9.12 -9.44 13.28
N ASN A 27 -9.37 -9.70 14.56
CA ASN A 27 -10.31 -8.97 15.38
C ASN A 27 -9.69 -7.70 15.97
N TYR A 28 -9.58 -6.67 15.15
CA TYR A 28 -9.13 -5.34 15.59
C TYR A 28 -10.34 -4.43 15.87
N PRO A 29 -10.37 -3.73 17.03
CA PRO A 29 -11.48 -2.83 17.35
C PRO A 29 -11.51 -1.58 16.46
N ALA A 30 -10.36 -1.15 15.94
CA ALA A 30 -10.19 -0.04 15.02
C ALA A 30 -8.93 -0.22 14.16
N VAL A 31 -8.90 0.44 12.98
CA VAL A 31 -7.75 0.49 12.08
C VAL A 31 -7.38 1.95 11.79
N PHE A 32 -6.09 2.27 11.92
CA PHE A 32 -5.53 3.57 11.62
C PHE A 32 -4.54 3.41 10.46
N ASN A 33 -4.85 3.99 9.31
CA ASN A 33 -4.04 3.84 8.10
C ASN A 33 -3.22 5.10 7.81
N PHE A 34 -1.96 4.92 7.43
CA PHE A 34 -1.01 5.95 7.04
C PHE A 34 -0.43 5.56 5.69
N GLY A 35 -0.29 6.50 4.78
CA GLY A 35 0.18 6.14 3.45
C GLY A 35 0.11 7.22 2.39
N ASP A 36 0.25 6.75 1.17
CA ASP A 36 0.09 7.57 -0.03
C ASP A 36 -1.18 7.21 -0.83
N SER A 37 -1.17 7.47 -2.13
CA SER A 37 -2.31 7.21 -3.01
C SER A 37 -2.71 5.73 -3.11
N ASN A 38 -1.82 4.78 -2.77
CA ASN A 38 -2.16 3.35 -2.78
C ASN A 38 -3.18 2.97 -1.70
N SER A 39 -3.33 3.80 -0.67
CA SER A 39 -4.29 3.59 0.43
C SER A 39 -5.15 4.81 0.74
N ASP A 40 -5.07 5.90 -0.03
CA ASP A 40 -5.87 7.11 0.17
C ASP A 40 -7.36 6.88 -0.12
N THR A 41 -8.21 7.07 0.89
CA THR A 41 -9.68 6.94 0.77
C THR A 41 -10.41 8.27 0.59
N GLY A 42 -9.68 9.35 0.27
CA GLY A 42 -10.20 10.70 0.00
C GLY A 42 -9.50 11.83 0.77
N GLY A 43 -8.40 11.55 1.47
CA GLY A 43 -7.58 12.51 2.19
C GLY A 43 -7.01 13.61 1.30
N LEU A 44 -6.54 13.29 0.09
CA LEU A 44 -6.09 14.32 -0.86
C LEU A 44 -7.23 15.23 -1.33
N VAL A 45 -8.38 14.64 -1.67
CA VAL A 45 -9.58 15.36 -2.12
C VAL A 45 -10.07 16.32 -1.03
N ALA A 46 -10.23 15.81 0.19
CA ALA A 46 -10.70 16.61 1.32
C ALA A 46 -9.67 17.64 1.79
N GLY A 47 -8.37 17.29 1.75
CA GLY A 47 -7.30 18.10 2.31
C GLY A 47 -6.91 19.31 1.48
N ILE A 48 -6.83 19.16 0.14
CA ILE A 48 -6.40 20.24 -0.76
C ILE A 48 -7.42 20.57 -1.85
N GLY A 49 -8.62 20.01 -1.78
CA GLY A 49 -9.65 20.20 -2.82
C GLY A 49 -9.26 19.57 -4.16
N PHE A 50 -8.47 18.50 -4.15
CA PHE A 50 -8.06 17.82 -5.38
C PHE A 50 -9.30 17.28 -6.11
N HIS A 51 -9.45 17.63 -7.39
CA HIS A 51 -10.59 17.17 -8.18
C HIS A 51 -10.29 15.82 -8.81
N LEU A 52 -10.98 14.78 -8.33
CA LEU A 52 -10.96 13.46 -8.92
C LEU A 52 -12.23 13.24 -9.75
N ASP A 53 -12.10 13.36 -11.07
CA ASP A 53 -13.23 13.26 -12.02
C ASP A 53 -13.60 11.81 -12.35
N PRO A 54 -14.83 11.54 -12.85
CA PRO A 54 -15.14 10.28 -13.54
C PRO A 54 -14.11 10.04 -14.66
N PRO A 55 -13.67 8.79 -14.91
CA PRO A 55 -14.30 7.53 -14.50
C PRO A 55 -13.73 6.89 -13.21
N ASN A 56 -13.03 7.64 -12.35
CA ASN A 56 -12.58 7.09 -11.08
C ASN A 56 -13.77 6.58 -10.24
N GLY A 57 -13.60 5.45 -9.57
CA GLY A 57 -14.62 4.79 -8.75
C GLY A 57 -15.78 4.11 -9.52
N HIS A 58 -15.81 4.12 -10.86
CA HIS A 58 -16.95 3.63 -11.63
C HIS A 58 -17.27 2.13 -11.45
N LEU A 59 -16.28 1.28 -11.15
CA LEU A 59 -16.47 -0.16 -11.04
C LEU A 59 -17.20 -0.54 -9.74
N TYR A 60 -16.77 -0.02 -8.59
CA TYR A 60 -17.43 -0.30 -7.30
C TYR A 60 -18.38 0.80 -6.85
N PHE A 61 -17.86 2.01 -6.64
CA PHE A 61 -18.59 3.12 -6.02
C PHE A 61 -19.59 3.79 -6.96
N LYS A 62 -19.47 3.54 -8.28
CA LYS A 62 -20.27 4.12 -9.37
C LYS A 62 -20.10 5.63 -9.58
N THR A 63 -19.43 6.30 -8.66
CA THR A 63 -19.01 7.71 -8.71
C THR A 63 -17.59 7.84 -8.15
N PRO A 64 -16.88 8.96 -8.41
CA PRO A 64 -15.62 9.23 -7.75
C PRO A 64 -15.76 9.19 -6.22
N SER A 65 -14.90 8.42 -5.57
CA SER A 65 -14.94 8.15 -4.11
C SER A 65 -13.70 8.68 -3.37
N GLY A 66 -12.89 9.50 -4.05
CA GLY A 66 -11.61 9.98 -3.54
C GLY A 66 -10.43 9.00 -3.67
N ARG A 67 -10.68 7.77 -4.16
CA ARG A 67 -9.64 6.76 -4.41
C ARG A 67 -9.10 6.86 -5.83
N LEU A 68 -7.78 6.88 -5.98
CA LEU A 68 -7.09 6.87 -7.28
C LEU A 68 -7.12 5.47 -7.91
N SER A 69 -8.32 4.99 -8.24
CA SER A 69 -8.60 3.70 -8.86
C SER A 69 -9.99 3.74 -9.51
N ASP A 70 -10.33 2.72 -10.30
CA ASP A 70 -11.69 2.50 -10.78
C ASP A 70 -12.63 1.97 -9.69
N GLY A 71 -12.12 1.64 -8.50
CA GLY A 71 -12.95 1.25 -7.37
C GLY A 71 -12.17 1.13 -6.07
N ARG A 72 -12.24 -0.05 -5.43
CA ARG A 72 -11.63 -0.33 -4.13
C ARG A 72 -10.10 -0.42 -4.20
N LEU A 73 -9.45 0.07 -3.15
CA LEU A 73 -8.02 -0.07 -2.91
C LEU A 73 -7.72 -1.32 -2.08
N ILE A 74 -6.44 -1.69 -1.96
CA ILE A 74 -5.99 -2.82 -1.11
C ILE A 74 -6.56 -2.67 0.31
N VAL A 75 -6.48 -1.48 0.89
CA VAL A 75 -6.98 -1.22 2.25
C VAL A 75 -8.48 -1.52 2.38
N ASP A 76 -9.30 -1.25 1.36
CA ASP A 76 -10.74 -1.52 1.42
C ASP A 76 -11.04 -3.02 1.48
N PHE A 77 -10.33 -3.83 0.68
CA PHE A 77 -10.44 -5.28 0.72
C PHE A 77 -9.93 -5.86 2.05
N LEU A 78 -8.89 -5.28 2.63
CA LEU A 78 -8.43 -5.67 3.97
C LEU A 78 -9.48 -5.33 5.04
N MET A 79 -10.14 -4.18 4.96
CA MET A 79 -11.24 -3.82 5.87
C MET A 79 -12.42 -4.79 5.75
N GLU A 80 -12.82 -5.16 4.53
CA GLU A 80 -13.83 -6.21 4.29
C GLU A 80 -13.42 -7.55 4.92
N ALA A 81 -12.15 -7.95 4.77
CA ALA A 81 -11.64 -9.19 5.37
C ALA A 81 -11.63 -9.21 6.90
N MET A 82 -11.66 -8.04 7.53
CA MET A 82 -11.76 -7.87 8.98
C MET A 82 -13.20 -7.68 9.46
N ASP A 83 -14.21 -7.78 8.57
CA ASP A 83 -15.61 -7.43 8.83
C ASP A 83 -15.76 -5.99 9.38
N LEU A 84 -14.95 -5.05 8.85
CA LEU A 84 -14.93 -3.64 9.24
C LEU A 84 -15.43 -2.74 8.09
N PRO A 85 -16.06 -1.59 8.41
CA PRO A 85 -16.43 -0.61 7.39
C PRO A 85 -15.18 0.00 6.75
N PHE A 86 -15.31 0.49 5.50
CA PHE A 86 -14.25 1.26 4.87
C PHE A 86 -13.83 2.46 5.71
N LEU A 87 -12.54 2.77 5.70
CA LEU A 87 -11.99 3.87 6.46
C LEU A 87 -12.38 5.21 5.83
N ASN A 88 -12.96 6.08 6.65
CA ASN A 88 -13.19 7.47 6.31
C ASN A 88 -11.87 8.27 6.39
N PRO A 89 -11.60 9.19 5.44
CA PRO A 89 -10.43 10.03 5.50
C PRO A 89 -10.53 11.03 6.65
N TYR A 90 -9.42 11.21 7.38
CA TYR A 90 -9.35 12.08 8.56
C TYR A 90 -9.71 13.54 8.27
N LEU A 91 -9.41 14.01 7.05
CA LEU A 91 -9.60 15.40 6.63
C LEU A 91 -11.02 15.70 6.15
N ASP A 92 -11.92 14.71 6.07
CA ASP A 92 -13.28 14.96 5.64
C ASP A 92 -14.10 15.68 6.73
N SER A 93 -14.80 16.72 6.33
CA SER A 93 -15.46 17.66 7.24
C SER A 93 -16.99 17.66 7.12
N ILE A 94 -17.55 17.09 6.05
CA ILE A 94 -18.99 17.13 5.76
C ILE A 94 -19.52 15.71 5.58
N GLY A 95 -20.59 15.39 6.32
CA GLY A 95 -21.21 14.07 6.33
C GLY A 95 -21.32 13.53 7.74
N MET A 96 -21.82 12.30 7.89
CA MET A 96 -21.74 11.55 9.16
C MET A 96 -20.61 10.51 9.08
N PRO A 97 -19.32 10.88 8.92
CA PRO A 97 -18.27 9.89 8.99
C PRO A 97 -18.22 9.35 10.42
N SER A 98 -18.46 8.04 10.57
CA SER A 98 -18.17 7.36 11.82
C SER A 98 -16.70 6.99 11.82
N PHE A 99 -15.97 7.48 12.81
CA PHE A 99 -14.58 7.10 13.06
C PHE A 99 -14.47 6.02 14.13
N ARG A 100 -15.59 5.43 14.57
CA ARG A 100 -15.63 4.42 15.63
C ARG A 100 -14.68 3.25 15.38
N LYS A 101 -14.53 2.86 14.12
CA LYS A 101 -13.65 1.77 13.66
C LYS A 101 -12.31 2.26 13.12
N GLY A 102 -11.92 3.48 13.48
CA GLY A 102 -10.70 4.13 13.06
C GLY A 102 -10.88 5.05 11.85
N CYS A 103 -9.76 5.49 11.28
CA CYS A 103 -9.72 6.52 10.24
C CYS A 103 -8.46 6.36 9.37
N ASN A 104 -8.49 7.02 8.22
CA ASN A 104 -7.39 7.00 7.26
C ASN A 104 -6.71 8.38 7.18
N PHE A 105 -5.40 8.41 7.42
CA PHE A 105 -4.54 9.59 7.32
C PHE A 105 -3.76 9.65 5.99
N ALA A 106 -3.82 8.60 5.17
CA ALA A 106 -3.17 8.57 3.88
C ALA A 106 -3.68 9.67 2.94
N ALA A 107 -2.79 10.21 2.12
CA ALA A 107 -3.14 11.17 1.09
C ALA A 107 -2.32 10.93 -0.20
N GLY A 108 -2.95 11.08 -1.35
CA GLY A 108 -2.30 10.90 -2.64
C GLY A 108 -1.09 11.82 -2.83
N GLY A 109 0.00 11.26 -3.35
CA GLY A 109 1.25 11.98 -3.55
C GLY A 109 2.07 12.25 -2.28
N SER A 110 1.65 11.75 -1.11
CA SER A 110 2.42 11.85 0.13
C SER A 110 3.78 11.16 0.02
N THR A 111 4.78 11.80 0.62
CA THR A 111 6.15 11.31 0.76
C THR A 111 6.49 11.13 2.24
N ILE A 112 7.52 10.34 2.52
CA ILE A 112 8.07 10.21 3.87
C ILE A 112 8.77 11.51 4.25
N LEU A 113 9.71 11.96 3.41
CA LEU A 113 10.40 13.23 3.58
C LEU A 113 9.69 14.35 2.82
N PRO A 114 9.72 15.62 3.30
CA PRO A 114 9.20 16.73 2.53
C PRO A 114 9.84 16.80 1.14
N ALA A 115 9.02 16.75 0.09
CA ALA A 115 9.54 16.86 -1.26
C ALA A 115 9.98 18.31 -1.55
N ALA A 116 11.12 18.46 -2.24
CA ALA A 116 11.69 19.76 -2.53
C ALA A 116 10.87 20.61 -3.52
N VAL A 117 9.83 20.03 -4.14
CA VAL A 117 8.99 20.69 -5.14
C VAL A 117 7.80 21.40 -4.48
N ALA A 118 7.60 22.66 -4.83
CA ALA A 118 6.58 23.55 -4.25
C ALA A 118 5.11 23.10 -4.47
N ALA A 119 4.89 22.09 -5.32
CA ALA A 119 3.57 21.51 -5.61
C ALA A 119 3.41 20.08 -5.05
N SER A 120 4.22 19.70 -4.05
CA SER A 120 4.11 18.39 -3.41
C SER A 120 2.95 18.32 -2.42
N CYS A 121 2.43 17.11 -2.20
CA CYS A 121 1.43 16.86 -1.18
C CYS A 121 1.99 17.28 0.20
N PRO A 122 1.29 18.16 0.95
CA PRO A 122 1.78 18.65 2.24
C PRO A 122 1.68 17.61 3.37
N PHE A 123 1.00 16.49 3.13
CA PHE A 123 0.71 15.48 4.14
C PHE A 123 1.80 14.40 4.17
N THR A 124 3.03 14.78 4.54
CA THR A 124 4.15 13.83 4.70
C THR A 124 3.85 12.79 5.77
N PHE A 125 4.61 11.70 5.84
CA PHE A 125 4.43 10.67 6.88
C PHE A 125 4.41 11.27 8.30
N GLY A 126 5.36 12.14 8.62
CA GLY A 126 5.39 12.85 9.91
C GLY A 126 4.12 13.68 10.17
N VAL A 127 3.61 14.39 9.16
CA VAL A 127 2.34 15.13 9.27
C VAL A 127 1.16 14.20 9.52
N GLN A 128 1.11 13.04 8.87
CA GLN A 128 0.05 12.05 9.11
C GLN A 128 0.11 11.49 10.55
N VAL A 129 1.31 11.27 11.09
CA VAL A 129 1.51 10.89 12.49
C VAL A 129 1.02 12.00 13.45
N ASP A 130 1.32 13.26 13.16
CA ASP A 130 0.81 14.41 13.93
C ASP A 130 -0.71 14.53 13.88
N GLN A 131 -1.31 14.28 12.71
CA GLN A 131 -2.75 14.22 12.54
C GLN A 131 -3.37 13.12 13.42
N PHE A 132 -2.74 11.95 13.50
CA PHE A 132 -3.16 10.88 14.41
C PHE A 132 -3.07 11.29 15.88
N ILE A 133 -1.96 11.92 16.31
CA ILE A 133 -1.80 12.39 17.70
C ILE A 133 -2.91 13.37 18.05
N ARG A 134 -3.17 14.34 17.17
CA ARG A 134 -4.25 15.31 17.35
C ARG A 134 -5.61 14.62 17.41
N PHE A 135 -5.88 13.70 16.49
CA PHE A 135 -7.13 12.92 16.44
C PHE A 135 -7.35 12.16 17.75
N LYS A 136 -6.38 11.36 18.18
CA LYS A 136 -6.44 10.59 19.42
C LYS A 136 -6.69 11.49 20.63
N THR A 137 -5.91 12.56 20.76
CA THR A 137 -6.05 13.52 21.87
C THR A 137 -7.46 14.08 21.92
N ARG A 138 -7.97 14.52 20.77
CA ARG A 138 -9.30 15.11 20.67
C ARG A 138 -10.41 14.10 20.98
N VAL A 139 -10.27 12.85 20.52
CA VAL A 139 -11.21 11.77 20.83
C VAL A 139 -11.28 11.54 22.35
N LEU A 140 -10.14 11.40 23.02
CA LEU A 140 -10.08 11.16 24.45
C LEU A 140 -10.66 12.32 25.27
N GLU A 141 -10.39 13.57 24.89
CA GLU A 141 -10.99 14.76 25.50
C GLU A 141 -12.52 14.77 25.40
N LEU A 142 -13.05 14.37 24.24
CA LEU A 142 -14.49 14.34 24.02
C LEU A 142 -15.14 13.18 24.81
N LEU A 143 -14.52 12.00 24.84
CA LEU A 143 -15.01 10.84 25.59
C LEU A 143 -15.05 11.11 27.11
N ALA A 144 -14.09 11.88 27.61
CA ALA A 144 -14.08 12.30 29.01
C ALA A 144 -15.24 13.26 29.37
N LYS A 145 -15.86 13.92 28.38
CA LYS A 145 -16.98 14.86 28.56
C LYS A 145 -18.33 14.20 28.36
N ASP A 146 -18.44 13.30 27.39
CA ASP A 146 -19.66 12.58 27.08
C ASP A 146 -19.31 11.18 26.59
N THR A 147 -19.66 10.16 27.37
CA THR A 147 -19.41 8.77 27.00
C THR A 147 -20.28 8.31 25.85
N ASN A 148 -21.41 8.96 25.55
CA ASN A 148 -22.33 8.54 24.49
C ASN A 148 -21.79 8.75 23.08
N ILE A 149 -20.64 9.41 22.92
CA ILE A 149 -20.01 9.62 21.61
C ILE A 149 -19.16 8.42 21.15
N ASP A 150 -18.95 7.42 22.02
CA ASP A 150 -18.25 6.16 21.71
C ASP A 150 -18.93 5.35 20.59
N LYS A 151 -20.20 5.65 20.28
CA LYS A 151 -20.93 5.17 19.11
C LYS A 151 -20.40 5.74 17.78
N HIS A 152 -19.62 6.82 17.82
CA HIS A 152 -19.07 7.50 16.64
C HIS A 152 -17.55 7.61 16.63
N LEU A 153 -16.88 7.47 17.78
CA LEU A 153 -15.43 7.62 17.93
C LEU A 153 -14.80 6.36 18.53
N PRO A 154 -13.50 6.09 18.28
CA PRO A 154 -12.81 4.97 18.88
C PRO A 154 -12.78 5.08 20.41
N THR A 155 -12.94 3.97 21.11
CA THR A 155 -12.72 3.92 22.57
C THR A 155 -11.25 4.10 22.90
N GLU A 156 -10.93 4.43 24.17
CA GLU A 156 -9.53 4.50 24.62
C GLU A 156 -8.76 3.19 24.34
N SER A 157 -9.39 2.05 24.59
CA SER A 157 -8.82 0.72 24.31
C SER A 157 -8.59 0.45 22.81
N SER A 158 -9.32 1.14 21.93
CA SER A 158 -9.15 0.99 20.48
C SER A 158 -7.79 1.49 20.00
N PHE A 159 -7.18 2.46 20.68
CA PHE A 159 -5.83 2.94 20.33
C PHE A 159 -4.73 1.95 20.74
N GLN A 160 -4.92 1.17 21.81
CA GLN A 160 -3.95 0.15 22.22
C GLN A 160 -4.08 -1.15 21.42
N LYS A 161 -5.33 -1.56 21.15
CA LYS A 161 -5.65 -2.82 20.47
C LYS A 161 -5.81 -2.67 18.96
N GLY A 162 -5.85 -1.45 18.45
CA GLY A 162 -6.05 -1.17 17.03
C GLY A 162 -4.87 -1.61 16.17
N LEU A 163 -5.13 -1.69 14.86
CA LEU A 163 -4.15 -1.99 13.83
C LEU A 163 -3.67 -0.70 13.16
N TYR A 164 -2.37 -0.58 12.95
CA TYR A 164 -1.71 0.57 12.35
C TYR A 164 -1.09 0.12 11.03
N ILE A 165 -1.71 0.50 9.91
CA ILE A 165 -1.23 0.14 8.57
C ILE A 165 -0.38 1.29 8.03
N ILE A 166 0.81 0.98 7.52
CA ILE A 166 1.75 1.95 6.93
C ILE A 166 2.11 1.49 5.52
N ASP A 167 1.72 2.25 4.51
CA ASP A 167 2.02 2.00 3.08
C ASP A 167 2.48 3.30 2.41
N ILE A 168 3.79 3.59 2.50
CA ILE A 168 4.39 4.86 2.08
C ILE A 168 5.85 4.68 1.62
N GLY A 169 6.34 5.65 0.84
CA GLY A 169 7.72 5.72 0.36
C GLY A 169 7.87 5.53 -1.16
N GLN A 170 6.81 5.07 -1.84
CA GLN A 170 6.80 4.93 -3.29
C GLN A 170 7.08 6.28 -3.99
N ASN A 171 6.43 7.35 -3.52
CA ASN A 171 6.61 8.69 -4.09
C ASN A 171 8.03 9.25 -3.86
N ASP A 172 8.66 8.98 -2.71
CA ASP A 172 10.03 9.42 -2.42
C ASP A 172 11.00 8.88 -3.48
N LEU A 173 10.88 7.60 -3.82
CA LEU A 173 11.72 6.95 -4.83
C LEU A 173 11.37 7.43 -6.25
N THR A 174 10.08 7.41 -6.62
CA THR A 174 9.63 7.83 -7.96
C THR A 174 10.03 9.27 -8.28
N LEU A 175 9.79 10.20 -7.36
CA LEU A 175 10.10 11.62 -7.57
C LEU A 175 11.61 11.87 -7.63
N ALA A 176 12.41 11.11 -6.87
CA ALA A 176 13.87 11.28 -6.87
C ALA A 176 14.50 10.98 -8.24
N PHE A 177 14.00 10.01 -9.00
CA PHE A 177 14.53 9.68 -10.34
C PHE A 177 14.43 10.83 -11.36
N TYR A 178 13.59 11.84 -11.12
CA TYR A 178 13.54 13.03 -11.97
C TYR A 178 14.71 13.99 -11.76
N THR A 179 15.45 13.86 -10.66
CA THR A 179 16.50 14.83 -10.27
C THR A 179 17.78 14.19 -9.74
N LYS A 180 17.80 12.87 -9.53
CA LYS A 180 18.91 12.12 -8.94
C LYS A 180 19.25 10.89 -9.77
N THR A 181 20.52 10.51 -9.71
CA THR A 181 21.02 9.22 -10.18
C THR A 181 20.63 8.09 -9.22
N LEU A 182 20.75 6.83 -9.66
CA LEU A 182 20.51 5.68 -8.81
C LEU A 182 21.40 5.71 -7.55
N ASP A 183 22.70 5.95 -7.70
CA ASP A 183 23.64 5.97 -6.56
C ASP A 183 23.26 7.02 -5.51
N GLU A 184 22.83 8.20 -5.93
CA GLU A 184 22.34 9.26 -5.03
C GLU A 184 21.05 8.84 -4.31
N ILE A 185 20.14 8.15 -5.01
CA ILE A 185 18.91 7.61 -4.42
C ILE A 185 19.26 6.55 -3.36
N LEU A 186 20.14 5.61 -3.70
CA LEU A 186 20.57 4.55 -2.79
C LEU A 186 21.26 5.12 -1.53
N ALA A 187 22.05 6.17 -1.69
CA ALA A 187 22.69 6.89 -0.58
C ALA A 187 21.66 7.66 0.29
N TRP A 188 20.52 8.05 -0.27
CA TRP A 188 19.48 8.81 0.41
C TRP A 188 18.47 7.95 1.18
N ILE A 189 18.25 6.69 0.78
CA ILE A 189 17.35 5.72 1.45
C ILE A 189 17.52 5.67 2.99
N PRO A 190 18.73 5.63 3.58
CA PRO A 190 18.85 5.65 5.05
C PRO A 190 18.20 6.87 5.70
N THR A 191 18.25 8.05 5.08
CA THR A 191 17.60 9.27 5.60
C THR A 191 16.09 9.15 5.55
N ILE A 192 15.54 8.57 4.48
CA ILE A 192 14.10 8.31 4.36
C ILE A 192 13.65 7.37 5.50
N LEU A 193 14.37 6.27 5.72
CA LEU A 193 13.98 5.27 6.72
C LEU A 193 14.13 5.74 8.18
N LEU A 194 14.98 6.72 8.45
CA LEU A 194 15.05 7.35 9.77
C LEU A 194 13.73 8.03 10.16
N GLU A 195 13.05 8.64 9.19
CA GLU A 195 11.74 9.26 9.42
C GLU A 195 10.64 8.21 9.62
N VAL A 196 10.71 7.08 8.89
CA VAL A 196 9.83 5.92 9.14
C VAL A 196 10.03 5.37 10.55
N GLU A 197 11.28 5.19 10.98
CA GLU A 197 11.62 4.74 12.33
C GLU A 197 11.07 5.70 13.39
N THR A 198 11.22 7.01 13.17
CA THR A 198 10.72 8.07 14.05
C THR A 198 9.20 8.03 14.17
N GLY A 199 8.48 7.87 13.06
CA GLY A 199 7.02 7.75 13.08
C GLY A 199 6.53 6.47 13.77
N ILE A 200 7.16 5.31 13.52
CA ILE A 200 6.83 4.05 14.22
C ILE A 200 7.03 4.21 15.72
N LYS A 201 8.19 4.75 16.14
CA LYS A 201 8.48 5.02 17.55
C LYS A 201 7.41 5.94 18.15
N THR A 202 7.06 7.01 17.45
CA THR A 202 6.09 8.00 17.94
C THR A 202 4.71 7.37 18.11
N LEU A 203 4.23 6.58 17.14
CA LEU A 203 2.97 5.84 17.25
C LEU A 203 3.00 4.84 18.42
N TYR A 204 4.12 4.13 18.60
CA TYR A 204 4.31 3.22 19.72
C TYR A 204 4.28 3.92 21.09
N ASP A 205 4.96 5.07 21.22
CA ASP A 205 4.92 5.92 22.42
C ASP A 205 3.48 6.42 22.68
N GLN A 206 2.68 6.57 21.62
CA GLN A 206 1.25 6.87 21.66
C GLN A 206 0.36 5.62 21.85
N GLY A 207 0.93 4.49 22.26
CA GLY A 207 0.17 3.30 22.66
C GLY A 207 -0.15 2.33 21.53
N ALA A 208 0.27 2.59 20.28
CA ALA A 208 0.11 1.63 19.19
C ALA A 208 0.89 0.34 19.50
N ARG A 209 0.28 -0.81 19.25
CA ARG A 209 0.90 -2.14 19.47
C ARG A 209 0.84 -3.08 18.29
N ASN A 210 -0.03 -2.86 17.31
CA ASN A 210 -0.14 -3.74 16.14
C ASN A 210 0.17 -2.95 14.88
N PHE A 211 1.28 -3.25 14.23
CA PHE A 211 1.72 -2.59 13.01
C PHE A 211 1.69 -3.55 11.83
N TRP A 212 1.15 -3.08 10.70
CA TRP A 212 1.21 -3.74 9.41
C TRP A 212 1.93 -2.82 8.43
N ILE A 213 3.17 -3.15 8.09
CA ILE A 213 4.07 -2.27 7.34
C ILE A 213 4.25 -2.88 5.96
N HIS A 214 3.72 -2.19 4.95
CA HIS A 214 3.83 -2.57 3.54
C HIS A 214 5.12 -2.00 2.95
N ASN A 215 5.84 -2.83 2.20
CA ASN A 215 6.94 -2.35 1.38
C ASN A 215 6.44 -1.73 0.06
N THR A 216 7.33 -1.12 -0.72
CA THR A 216 6.96 -0.49 -2.00
C THR A 216 6.88 -1.51 -3.14
N GLY A 217 6.05 -1.24 -4.16
CA GLY A 217 5.89 -2.11 -5.33
C GLY A 217 7.04 -2.05 -6.37
N PRO A 218 6.98 -2.87 -7.43
CA PRO A 218 7.93 -2.85 -8.54
C PRO A 218 7.68 -1.67 -9.49
N GLN A 219 8.04 -0.47 -9.03
CA GLN A 219 7.74 0.81 -9.72
C GLN A 219 8.29 0.86 -11.15
N GLY A 220 9.39 0.17 -11.44
CA GLY A 220 9.95 0.07 -12.79
C GLY A 220 9.00 -0.52 -13.83
N CYS A 221 7.96 -1.24 -13.38
CA CYS A 221 6.95 -1.85 -14.24
C CYS A 221 5.73 -0.96 -14.50
N TYR A 222 5.62 0.20 -13.84
CA TYR A 222 4.45 1.06 -13.98
C TYR A 222 4.46 1.75 -15.36
N PRO A 223 3.32 1.83 -16.07
CA PRO A 223 3.28 2.44 -17.40
C PRO A 223 3.85 3.87 -17.45
N GLY A 224 3.64 4.67 -16.40
CA GLY A 224 4.21 6.02 -16.32
C GLY A 224 5.73 6.05 -16.19
N ILE A 225 6.30 5.10 -15.44
CA ILE A 225 7.76 4.94 -15.31
C ILE A 225 8.35 4.42 -16.62
N LEU A 226 7.73 3.42 -17.24
CA LEU A 226 8.14 2.88 -18.53
C LEU A 226 8.09 3.93 -19.65
N SER A 227 7.02 4.74 -19.70
CA SER A 227 6.87 5.81 -20.68
C SER A 227 7.94 6.89 -20.53
N THR A 228 8.49 7.08 -19.33
CA THR A 228 9.47 8.16 -19.05
C THR A 228 10.92 7.66 -19.12
N PHE A 229 11.19 6.49 -18.53
CA PHE A 229 12.54 5.99 -18.28
C PHE A 229 12.82 4.66 -19.00
N GLY A 230 11.82 4.04 -19.62
CA GLY A 230 11.91 2.74 -20.28
C GLY A 230 12.13 2.80 -21.80
N THR A 231 12.57 3.94 -22.34
CA THR A 231 12.79 4.12 -23.79
C THR A 231 14.05 3.42 -24.31
N ASP A 232 14.96 3.03 -23.42
CA ASP A 232 16.20 2.31 -23.75
C ASP A 232 16.07 0.84 -23.30
N PRO A 233 15.92 -0.12 -24.24
CA PRO A 233 15.77 -1.54 -23.91
C PRO A 233 16.92 -2.12 -23.08
N SER A 234 18.13 -1.55 -23.16
CA SER A 234 19.28 -2.03 -22.38
C SER A 234 19.15 -1.76 -20.88
N LYS A 235 18.22 -0.89 -20.48
CA LYS A 235 17.94 -0.54 -19.08
C LYS A 235 16.75 -1.30 -18.50
N LEU A 236 16.17 -2.24 -19.26
CA LEU A 236 15.04 -3.04 -18.82
C LEU A 236 15.50 -4.39 -18.26
N ASP A 237 14.81 -4.88 -17.24
CA ASP A 237 15.02 -6.21 -16.67
C ASP A 237 14.33 -7.31 -17.50
N GLU A 238 14.40 -8.57 -17.05
CA GLU A 238 13.81 -9.72 -17.72
C GLU A 238 12.28 -9.64 -17.84
N LEU A 239 11.64 -8.90 -16.93
CA LEU A 239 10.22 -8.60 -17.00
C LEU A 239 9.95 -7.37 -17.85
N ALA A 240 10.93 -6.81 -18.57
CA ALA A 240 10.86 -5.56 -19.33
C ALA A 240 10.35 -4.38 -18.48
N CYS A 241 10.88 -4.25 -17.27
CA CYS A 241 10.66 -3.15 -16.34
C CYS A 241 11.96 -2.34 -16.16
N VAL A 242 11.87 -1.04 -15.83
CA VAL A 242 13.07 -0.20 -15.65
C VAL A 242 13.90 -0.70 -14.45
N SER A 243 15.09 -1.24 -14.72
CA SER A 243 15.91 -1.95 -13.75
C SER A 243 16.32 -1.06 -12.57
N SER A 244 16.73 0.18 -12.83
CA SER A 244 17.17 1.12 -11.79
C SER A 244 16.05 1.46 -10.79
N ASN A 245 14.81 1.63 -11.28
CA ASN A 245 13.67 1.90 -10.42
C ASN A 245 13.33 0.71 -9.53
N ASN A 246 13.36 -0.50 -10.09
CA ASN A 246 13.16 -1.73 -9.32
C ASN A 246 14.31 -2.00 -8.34
N GLU A 247 15.55 -1.64 -8.67
CA GLU A 247 16.70 -1.74 -7.77
C GLU A 247 16.57 -0.82 -6.56
N ALA A 248 16.23 0.45 -6.76
CA ALA A 248 15.99 1.37 -5.66
C ALA A 248 14.85 0.89 -4.73
N ALA A 249 13.75 0.40 -5.30
CA ALA A 249 12.65 -0.19 -4.54
C ALA A 249 13.11 -1.41 -3.73
N LYS A 250 13.88 -2.33 -4.33
CA LYS A 250 14.43 -3.51 -3.63
C LYS A 250 15.35 -3.11 -2.47
N VAL A 251 16.24 -2.14 -2.65
CA VAL A 251 17.14 -1.67 -1.58
C VAL A 251 16.36 -0.97 -0.47
N PHE A 252 15.35 -0.16 -0.80
CA PHE A 252 14.46 0.44 0.19
C PHE A 252 13.73 -0.64 0.99
N ASN A 253 13.12 -1.60 0.31
CA ASN A 253 12.35 -2.68 0.91
C ASN A 253 13.22 -3.58 1.83
N LEU A 254 14.44 -3.92 1.40
CA LEU A 254 15.39 -4.68 2.22
C LEU A 254 15.71 -3.96 3.54
N ARG A 255 15.94 -2.64 3.47
CA ARG A 255 16.27 -1.85 4.65
C ARG A 255 15.05 -1.56 5.52
N LEU A 256 13.86 -1.40 4.93
CA LEU A 256 12.60 -1.31 5.68
C LEU A 256 12.31 -2.62 6.43
N HIS A 257 12.57 -3.77 5.82
CA HIS A 257 12.44 -5.07 6.47
C HIS A 257 13.40 -5.21 7.67
N ALA A 258 14.66 -4.81 7.50
CA ALA A 258 15.64 -4.77 8.59
C ALA A 258 15.22 -3.80 9.72
N LEU A 259 14.63 -2.65 9.38
CA LEU A 259 14.06 -1.73 10.36
C LEU A 259 12.90 -2.39 11.12
N CYS A 260 11.99 -3.08 10.43
CA CYS A 260 10.89 -3.81 11.08
C CYS A 260 11.42 -4.87 12.06
N LYS A 261 12.47 -5.62 11.69
CA LYS A 261 13.15 -6.58 12.57
C LYS A 261 13.74 -5.91 13.81
N LYS A 262 14.48 -4.82 13.61
CA LYS A 262 15.02 -4.02 14.72
C LYS A 262 13.91 -3.54 15.66
N SER A 263 12.78 -3.08 15.12
CA SER A 263 11.65 -2.64 15.92
C SER A 263 10.96 -3.80 16.67
N GLN A 264 10.88 -5.01 16.08
CA GLN A 264 10.38 -6.20 16.77
C GLN A 264 11.24 -6.53 18.00
N ASP A 265 12.56 -6.42 17.89
CA ASP A 265 13.49 -6.65 19.00
C ASP A 265 13.41 -5.55 20.08
N GLN A 266 13.17 -4.31 19.66
CA GLN A 266 13.13 -3.14 20.55
C GLN A 266 11.81 -3.00 21.31
N TYR A 267 10.68 -3.41 20.72
CA TYR A 267 9.34 -3.22 21.26
C TYR A 267 8.68 -4.56 21.57
N ALA A 268 9.08 -5.18 22.68
CA ALA A 268 8.68 -6.55 23.02
C ALA A 268 7.16 -6.77 23.22
N ASP A 269 6.39 -5.71 23.49
CA ASP A 269 4.92 -5.75 23.60
C ASP A 269 4.22 -5.32 22.30
N ALA A 270 4.96 -4.97 21.24
CA ALA A 270 4.42 -4.65 19.93
C ALA A 270 4.50 -5.86 18.99
N ASN A 271 3.41 -6.07 18.26
CA ASN A 271 3.34 -6.95 17.12
C ASN A 271 3.55 -6.14 15.83
N ILE A 272 4.72 -6.30 15.20
CA ILE A 272 5.06 -5.63 13.94
C ILE A 272 5.11 -6.68 12.84
N ILE A 273 4.39 -6.46 11.75
CA ILE A 273 4.36 -7.36 10.60
C ILE A 273 4.84 -6.59 9.37
N TYR A 274 5.90 -7.07 8.76
CA TYR A 274 6.34 -6.60 7.45
C TYR A 274 5.61 -7.37 6.35
N VAL A 275 5.15 -6.69 5.29
CA VAL A 275 4.45 -7.30 4.15
C VAL A 275 5.18 -7.00 2.85
N ASP A 276 5.52 -8.06 2.11
CA ASP A 276 6.23 -7.99 0.84
C ASP A 276 5.28 -7.75 -0.36
N ILE A 277 4.78 -6.53 -0.48
CA ILE A 277 3.97 -6.05 -1.61
C ILE A 277 4.73 -6.13 -2.93
N PHE A 278 6.05 -5.87 -2.92
CA PHE A 278 6.91 -5.96 -4.10
C PHE A 278 6.78 -7.32 -4.79
N THR A 279 6.95 -8.40 -4.03
CA THR A 279 6.88 -9.74 -4.58
C THR A 279 5.46 -10.08 -5.06
N ILE A 280 4.42 -9.69 -4.32
CA ILE A 280 3.02 -9.91 -4.73
C ILE A 280 2.72 -9.23 -6.08
N LYS A 281 3.04 -7.93 -6.19
CA LYS A 281 2.81 -7.15 -7.42
C LYS A 281 3.69 -7.65 -8.58
N SER A 282 4.94 -8.03 -8.32
CA SER A 282 5.83 -8.60 -9.33
C SER A 282 5.30 -9.93 -9.87
N ASN A 283 4.80 -10.81 -8.99
CA ASN A 283 4.21 -12.08 -9.38
C ASN A 283 2.93 -11.90 -10.20
N LEU A 284 2.10 -10.92 -9.86
CA LEU A 284 0.92 -10.54 -10.64
C LEU A 284 1.32 -10.09 -12.05
N ILE A 285 2.30 -9.20 -12.17
CA ILE A 285 2.77 -8.68 -13.46
C ILE A 285 3.40 -9.79 -14.31
N ALA A 286 4.22 -10.65 -13.73
CA ALA A 286 4.88 -11.74 -14.44
C ALA A 286 3.90 -12.82 -14.93
N ASN A 287 2.84 -13.10 -14.17
CA ASN A 287 1.89 -14.18 -14.44
C ASN A 287 0.48 -13.67 -14.76
N TYR A 288 0.36 -12.43 -15.23
CA TYR A 288 -0.91 -11.70 -15.38
C TYR A 288 -2.01 -12.51 -16.11
N SER A 289 -1.64 -13.25 -17.16
CA SER A 289 -2.56 -14.07 -17.96
C SER A 289 -3.16 -15.25 -17.19
N GLN A 290 -2.45 -15.80 -16.20
CA GLN A 290 -2.95 -16.88 -15.34
C GLN A 290 -4.07 -16.40 -14.41
N TYR A 291 -4.11 -15.09 -14.14
CA TYR A 291 -5.09 -14.46 -13.25
C TYR A 291 -6.18 -13.70 -14.02
N GLY A 292 -6.30 -13.93 -15.33
CA GLY A 292 -7.37 -13.33 -16.16
C GLY A 292 -7.09 -11.91 -16.67
N PHE A 293 -5.93 -11.33 -16.34
CA PHE A 293 -5.52 -10.06 -16.92
C PHE A 293 -4.99 -10.24 -18.34
N LYS A 294 -5.16 -9.22 -19.19
CA LYS A 294 -4.61 -9.19 -20.55
C LYS A 294 -3.52 -8.13 -20.72
N ASN A 295 -3.54 -7.10 -19.87
CA ASN A 295 -2.72 -5.91 -20.05
C ASN A 295 -1.95 -5.58 -18.75
N PRO A 296 -0.71 -6.08 -18.61
CA PRO A 296 0.05 -5.88 -17.37
C PRO A 296 0.71 -4.50 -17.26
N LYS A 297 0.93 -3.81 -18.39
CA LYS A 297 1.71 -2.57 -18.47
C LYS A 297 1.11 -1.51 -19.40
N LEU A 298 -0.14 -1.69 -19.80
CA LEU A 298 -0.93 -0.68 -20.50
C LEU A 298 -1.89 -0.10 -19.46
N ALA A 299 -1.97 1.23 -19.33
CA ALA A 299 -2.95 1.86 -18.45
C ALA A 299 -4.36 1.73 -19.05
N CYS A 300 -5.34 1.37 -18.23
CA CYS A 300 -6.74 1.33 -18.68
C CYS A 300 -7.26 2.74 -18.98
N CYS A 301 -7.03 3.69 -18.08
CA CYS A 301 -7.47 5.08 -18.19
C CYS A 301 -6.29 6.00 -18.47
N GLY A 302 -6.25 6.55 -19.68
CA GLY A 302 -5.13 7.41 -20.06
C GLY A 302 -5.27 7.98 -21.47
N TYR A 303 -4.14 8.48 -21.99
CA TYR A 303 -4.04 9.12 -23.29
C TYR A 303 -2.73 8.70 -23.98
N GLY A 304 -2.70 8.72 -25.31
CA GLY A 304 -1.53 8.38 -26.12
C GLY A 304 -1.54 6.96 -26.72
N GLY A 305 -2.38 6.05 -26.22
CA GLY A 305 -2.50 4.69 -26.75
C GLY A 305 -1.29 3.78 -26.45
N PRO A 306 -1.25 2.57 -27.03
CA PRO A 306 -0.17 1.61 -26.79
C PRO A 306 1.23 2.17 -27.11
N PRO A 307 2.29 1.74 -26.42
CA PRO A 307 2.33 0.55 -25.54
C PRO A 307 1.92 0.80 -24.08
N PHE A 308 1.81 2.05 -23.62
CA PHE A 308 1.60 2.37 -22.20
C PHE A 308 0.29 3.10 -21.90
N ASN A 309 -0.30 3.77 -22.90
CA ASN A 309 -1.51 4.59 -22.77
C ASN A 309 -1.42 5.61 -21.63
N PHE A 310 -0.29 6.31 -21.56
CA PHE A 310 0.02 7.25 -20.49
C PHE A 310 0.64 8.53 -21.04
N ASP A 311 0.18 9.68 -20.53
CA ASP A 311 0.82 10.99 -20.71
C ASP A 311 0.76 11.74 -19.39
N ARG A 312 1.92 12.13 -18.85
CA ARG A 312 2.04 12.80 -17.54
C ARG A 312 1.32 14.14 -17.47
N GLN A 313 0.95 14.73 -18.61
CA GLN A 313 0.28 16.02 -18.66
C GLN A 313 -1.20 15.91 -18.36
N ILE A 314 -1.83 14.75 -18.56
CA ILE A 314 -3.29 14.58 -18.46
C ILE A 314 -3.66 13.38 -17.59
N MET A 315 -4.34 13.64 -16.48
CA MET A 315 -4.79 12.59 -15.57
C MET A 315 -6.07 11.91 -16.08
N CYS A 316 -6.31 10.68 -15.65
CA CYS A 316 -7.53 9.94 -15.97
C CYS A 316 -8.79 10.78 -15.72
N GLY A 317 -9.70 10.85 -16.71
CA GLY A 317 -10.95 11.61 -16.64
C GLY A 317 -10.82 13.10 -16.98
N GLN A 318 -9.61 13.65 -16.93
CA GLN A 318 -9.41 15.07 -17.23
C GLN A 318 -9.46 15.34 -18.73
N THR A 319 -9.84 16.58 -19.07
CA THR A 319 -9.73 17.15 -20.41
C THR A 319 -8.72 18.28 -20.39
N GLN A 320 -7.73 18.23 -21.29
CA GLN A 320 -6.70 19.27 -21.41
C GLN A 320 -6.47 19.66 -22.88
N ILE A 321 -5.84 20.82 -23.08
CA ILE A 321 -5.42 21.27 -24.40
C ILE A 321 -3.96 20.86 -24.60
N ILE A 322 -3.73 19.85 -25.43
CA ILE A 322 -2.39 19.38 -25.81
C ILE A 322 -2.17 19.71 -27.29
N ASN A 323 -1.12 20.47 -27.59
CA ASN A 323 -0.80 20.93 -28.96
C ASN A 323 -1.98 21.61 -29.68
N GLY A 324 -2.75 22.44 -28.96
CA GLY A 324 -3.91 23.15 -29.51
C GLY A 324 -5.17 22.29 -29.70
N THR A 325 -5.14 21.02 -29.33
CA THR A 325 -6.29 20.10 -29.43
C THR A 325 -6.83 19.75 -28.05
N SER A 326 -8.15 19.83 -27.86
CA SER A 326 -8.81 19.35 -26.64
C SER A 326 -8.83 17.82 -26.65
N VAL A 327 -8.21 17.22 -25.63
CA VAL A 327 -8.09 15.77 -25.48
C VAL A 327 -8.53 15.37 -24.09
N THR A 328 -9.15 14.20 -23.98
CA THR A 328 -9.63 13.63 -22.71
C THR A 328 -8.95 12.29 -22.48
N ALA A 329 -8.38 12.08 -21.30
CA ALA A 329 -7.91 10.75 -20.90
C ALA A 329 -9.11 9.86 -20.56
N LYS A 330 -9.27 8.74 -21.28
CA LYS A 330 -10.46 7.89 -21.21
C LYS A 330 -10.12 6.52 -20.66
N ALA A 331 -11.05 5.95 -19.90
CA ALA A 331 -10.99 4.56 -19.48
C ALA A 331 -11.18 3.59 -20.66
N CYS A 332 -10.54 2.43 -20.52
CA CYS A 332 -10.76 1.26 -21.35
C CYS A 332 -12.17 0.70 -21.12
N SER A 333 -12.63 -0.20 -22.00
CA SER A 333 -13.98 -0.78 -21.91
C SER A 333 -14.17 -1.78 -20.77
N SER A 334 -13.09 -2.42 -20.32
CA SER A 334 -13.13 -3.42 -19.25
C SER A 334 -11.87 -3.32 -18.40
N SER A 335 -11.96 -2.62 -17.26
CA SER A 335 -10.83 -2.41 -16.35
C SER A 335 -10.43 -3.68 -15.60
N THR A 336 -11.30 -4.69 -15.52
CA THR A 336 -10.98 -5.99 -14.88
C THR A 336 -9.92 -6.78 -15.64
N GLU A 337 -9.62 -6.43 -16.90
CA GLU A 337 -8.59 -7.08 -17.72
C GLU A 337 -7.23 -6.36 -17.65
N TYR A 338 -7.12 -5.28 -16.88
CA TYR A 338 -5.95 -4.41 -16.78
C TYR A 338 -5.39 -4.42 -15.36
N ILE A 339 -4.05 -4.47 -15.22
CA ILE A 339 -3.41 -4.31 -13.91
C ILE A 339 -3.37 -2.83 -13.52
N SER A 340 -2.95 -1.96 -14.45
CA SER A 340 -2.81 -0.52 -14.18
C SER A 340 -4.08 0.24 -14.54
N TRP A 341 -4.57 1.04 -13.59
CA TRP A 341 -5.67 1.97 -13.81
C TRP A 341 -5.20 3.17 -14.64
N ASP A 342 -4.27 3.97 -14.16
CA ASP A 342 -3.93 5.27 -14.75
C ASP A 342 -2.44 5.45 -15.08
N GLY A 343 -1.68 4.36 -15.08
CA GLY A 343 -0.23 4.35 -15.30
C GLY A 343 0.60 4.44 -14.03
N VAL A 344 -0.01 4.66 -12.88
CA VAL A 344 0.65 4.61 -11.55
C VAL A 344 -0.11 3.67 -10.62
N HIS A 345 -1.43 3.80 -10.55
CA HIS A 345 -2.28 3.07 -9.62
C HIS A 345 -2.81 1.78 -10.24
N PHE A 346 -3.20 0.84 -9.38
CA PHE A 346 -3.77 -0.43 -9.78
C PHE A 346 -5.30 -0.33 -9.91
N THR A 347 -5.86 -1.14 -10.82
CA THR A 347 -7.31 -1.30 -10.91
C THR A 347 -7.85 -1.99 -9.65
N GLU A 348 -9.14 -1.88 -9.40
CA GLU A 348 -9.83 -2.61 -8.32
C GLU A 348 -9.57 -4.12 -8.42
N ALA A 349 -9.63 -4.69 -9.63
CA ALA A 349 -9.37 -6.13 -9.82
C ALA A 349 -7.93 -6.51 -9.42
N ALA A 350 -6.95 -5.68 -9.77
CA ALA A 350 -5.57 -5.90 -9.36
C ALA A 350 -5.36 -5.67 -7.84
N ASN A 351 -6.03 -4.67 -7.25
CA ASN A 351 -6.03 -4.44 -5.79
C ASN A 351 -6.64 -5.62 -5.03
N GLN A 352 -7.72 -6.21 -5.55
CA GLN A 352 -8.35 -7.40 -4.99
C GLN A 352 -7.39 -8.58 -4.98
N TYR A 353 -6.71 -8.83 -6.10
CA TYR A 353 -5.68 -9.87 -6.18
C TYR A 353 -4.59 -9.62 -5.13
N VAL A 354 -4.04 -8.41 -5.06
CA VAL A 354 -2.98 -8.09 -4.10
C VAL A 354 -3.44 -8.32 -2.66
N ALA A 355 -4.63 -7.83 -2.29
CA ALA A 355 -5.20 -8.04 -0.97
C ALA A 355 -5.39 -9.53 -0.65
N SER A 356 -5.88 -10.34 -1.61
CA SER A 356 -6.02 -11.78 -1.43
C SER A 356 -4.68 -12.46 -1.11
N GLN A 357 -3.58 -12.01 -1.74
CA GLN A 357 -2.25 -12.56 -1.50
C GLN A 357 -1.69 -12.13 -0.14
N ILE A 358 -1.92 -10.89 0.28
CA ILE A 358 -1.54 -10.40 1.63
C ILE A 358 -2.19 -11.27 2.70
N LEU A 359 -3.49 -11.53 2.57
CA LEU A 359 -4.29 -12.27 3.54
C LEU A 359 -3.87 -13.75 3.68
N THR A 360 -3.17 -14.33 2.70
CA THR A 360 -2.58 -15.67 2.84
C THR A 360 -1.50 -15.75 3.94
N GLY A 361 -0.95 -14.61 4.36
CA GLY A 361 0.14 -14.52 5.34
C GLY A 361 1.51 -15.02 4.86
N LYS A 362 1.61 -15.57 3.65
CA LYS A 362 2.85 -16.12 3.08
C LYS A 362 3.89 -15.04 2.75
N TYR A 363 3.43 -13.83 2.44
CA TYR A 363 4.26 -12.67 2.13
C TYR A 363 4.51 -11.78 3.36
N SER A 364 4.16 -12.28 4.55
CA SER A 364 4.34 -11.55 5.81
C SER A 364 5.52 -12.10 6.61
N ASP A 365 6.19 -11.23 7.35
CA ASP A 365 7.20 -11.60 8.33
C ASP A 365 6.90 -10.95 9.70
N PRO A 366 6.60 -11.76 10.75
CA PRO A 366 6.53 -13.24 10.71
C PRO A 366 5.34 -13.75 9.88
N PRO A 367 5.46 -14.92 9.24
CA PRO A 367 4.36 -15.50 8.49
C PRO A 367 3.25 -15.96 9.45
N PHE A 368 2.00 -15.87 9.01
CA PHE A 368 0.84 -16.35 9.76
C PHE A 368 -0.05 -17.21 8.87
N SER A 369 -0.82 -18.09 9.50
CA SER A 369 -1.75 -18.97 8.82
C SER A 369 -3.12 -18.36 8.89
N ASP A 370 -3.75 -18.36 7.73
CA ASP A 370 -5.02 -17.72 7.54
C ASP A 370 -6.18 -18.54 8.14
N LYS A 371 -7.19 -17.83 8.65
CA LYS A 371 -8.57 -18.31 8.79
C LYS A 371 -9.45 -17.43 7.91
N MET A 372 -9.22 -17.43 6.60
CA MET A 372 -9.99 -16.58 5.69
C MET A 372 -11.47 -16.87 5.90
N PRO A 373 -12.31 -15.86 6.17
CA PRO A 373 -13.74 -16.02 6.11
C PRO A 373 -14.10 -16.66 4.76
N SER A 374 -14.94 -17.70 4.77
CA SER A 374 -15.26 -18.49 3.57
C SER A 374 -15.87 -17.66 2.42
N HIS A 375 -16.34 -16.44 2.70
CA HIS A 375 -16.93 -15.52 1.73
C HIS A 375 -15.89 -14.69 0.95
N LEU A 376 -14.61 -14.76 1.30
CA LEU A 376 -13.50 -14.08 0.60
C LEU A 376 -12.55 -15.04 -0.13
N LYS A 377 -12.94 -16.32 -0.22
CA LYS A 377 -12.31 -17.27 -1.14
C LYS A 377 -12.79 -16.94 -2.55
N PHE A 378 -12.06 -16.06 -3.22
CA PHE A 378 -12.29 -15.67 -4.60
C PHE A 378 -11.90 -16.79 -5.57
#